data_AF-A0A1B0ZJP5-F1
#
_entry.id   AF-A0A1B0ZJP5-F1
#
_cell.length_a   1.000
_cell.length_b   1.000
_cell.length_c   1.000
_cell.angle_alpha   90.00
_cell.angle_beta   90.00
_cell.angle_gamma   90.00
#
_symmetry.space_group_name_H-M   'P 1'
#
loop_
_entity.id
_entity.type
_entity.pdbx_description
1 polymer ?
#
loop_
_entity_poly.entity_id
_entity_poly.type
_entity_poly.pdbx_seq_one_letter_code
_entity_poly.pdbx_strand_id
1 'polypeptide(L)'
;MTATPNRGDNGENDPDKAKIDAEFEEMMKGINLDDSVLDSGEEPPTGYTVPGSLRTPTGPNAPGSAGSLTGPTPGHPGHADETFDVPDDLSGLNDTAPADDPTSPTPIAIVATPLASAKALAGVVRLALAAEDDRTPFPEGAVTANAESGAILTGNVSEEEAHTLARLASLGLQRQGVVMFWRRGDRMIACRYRYGRNEGETSPALVLGALAGEVEDLLLGLNTLEDIDETYDPSSISRLEAMKWIAGGRHK
;
A
#
# COMPACT_ATOMS: atom_id res chain seq x y z
N MET A 1 0.80 -64.11 -22.08
CA MET A 1 1.79 -64.39 -21.01
C MET A 1 3.14 -64.63 -21.65
N THR A 2 3.98 -63.59 -21.71
CA THR A 2 5.45 -63.63 -21.60
C THR A 2 5.98 -62.20 -21.79
N ALA A 3 6.94 -61.83 -20.96
CA ALA A 3 7.34 -60.47 -20.62
C ALA A 3 8.68 -60.06 -21.24
N THR A 4 8.89 -58.76 -21.47
CA THR A 4 10.16 -58.00 -21.35
C THR A 4 9.95 -56.53 -21.79
N PRO A 5 10.82 -55.55 -21.47
CA PRO A 5 11.77 -55.45 -20.34
C PRO A 5 11.75 -54.11 -19.57
N ASN A 6 12.26 -54.19 -18.34
CA ASN A 6 13.24 -53.29 -17.70
C ASN A 6 12.98 -51.76 -17.67
N ARG A 7 12.41 -51.30 -16.56
CA ARG A 7 12.44 -49.90 -16.12
C ARG A 7 13.83 -49.63 -15.55
N GLY A 8 14.64 -48.92 -16.33
CA GLY A 8 15.95 -48.43 -15.90
C GLY A 8 15.79 -47.53 -14.68
N ASP A 9 16.27 -48.03 -13.55
CA ASP A 9 16.71 -47.30 -12.39
C ASP A 9 17.93 -46.45 -12.80
N ASN A 10 17.68 -45.20 -13.17
CA ASN A 10 18.75 -44.20 -13.30
C ASN A 10 18.74 -43.38 -12.01
N GLY A 11 19.31 -43.98 -10.95
CA GLY A 11 19.92 -43.24 -9.87
C GLY A 11 21.06 -42.41 -10.45
N GLU A 12 20.72 -41.21 -10.92
CA GLU A 12 21.68 -40.18 -11.29
C GLU A 12 22.42 -39.80 -10.00
N ASN A 13 23.60 -40.39 -9.82
CA ASN A 13 24.59 -39.95 -8.85
C ASN A 13 25.04 -38.55 -9.28
N ASP A 14 24.25 -37.56 -8.93
CA ASP A 14 24.57 -36.15 -9.09
C ASP A 14 25.57 -35.78 -7.98
N PRO A 15 26.87 -35.61 -8.31
CA PRO A 15 27.88 -35.27 -7.31
C PRO A 15 27.60 -33.90 -6.67
N ASP A 16 26.80 -33.05 -7.32
CA ASP A 16 26.43 -31.75 -6.80
C ASP A 16 25.37 -31.87 -5.69
N LYS A 17 24.45 -32.83 -5.81
CA LYS A 17 23.47 -33.11 -4.73
C LYS A 17 24.15 -33.67 -3.48
N ALA A 18 25.12 -34.58 -3.64
CA ALA A 18 25.88 -35.11 -2.50
C ALA A 18 26.71 -34.02 -1.79
N LYS A 19 27.19 -33.02 -2.54
CA LYS A 19 27.91 -31.87 -1.98
C LYS A 19 26.96 -30.90 -1.25
N ILE A 20 25.78 -30.63 -1.80
CA ILE A 20 24.75 -29.79 -1.16
C ILE A 20 24.22 -30.46 0.11
N ASP A 21 23.97 -31.77 0.08
CA ASP A 21 23.50 -32.53 1.24
C ASP A 21 24.57 -32.53 2.36
N ALA A 22 25.86 -32.65 2.01
CA ALA A 22 26.97 -32.56 2.97
C ALA A 22 27.16 -31.16 3.57
N GLU A 23 27.04 -30.10 2.75
CA GLU A 23 27.12 -28.70 3.23
C GLU A 23 25.93 -28.36 4.15
N PHE A 24 24.73 -28.87 3.84
CA PHE A 24 23.54 -28.68 4.68
C PHE A 24 23.65 -29.44 6.01
N GLU A 25 24.20 -30.65 5.99
CA GLU A 25 24.42 -31.46 7.20
C GLU A 25 25.51 -30.86 8.11
N GLU A 26 26.55 -30.23 7.54
CA GLU A 26 27.54 -29.45 8.28
C GLU A 26 26.92 -28.19 8.91
N MET A 27 25.98 -27.53 8.22
CA MET A 27 25.27 -26.36 8.72
C MET A 27 24.33 -26.68 9.90
N MET A 28 23.68 -27.86 9.88
CA MET A 28 22.79 -28.31 10.96
C MET A 28 23.54 -28.84 12.19
N LYS A 29 24.82 -29.23 12.05
CA LYS A 29 25.64 -29.75 13.15
C LYS A 29 26.08 -28.67 14.16
N GLY A 30 26.00 -27.39 13.79
CA GLY A 30 26.30 -26.26 14.67
C GLY A 30 25.14 -25.82 15.56
N ILE A 31 23.93 -26.32 15.31
CA ILE A 31 22.72 -25.95 16.05
C ILE A 31 22.50 -27.00 17.15
N ASN A 32 23.19 -26.85 18.28
CA ASN A 32 22.75 -27.48 19.53
C ASN A 32 21.48 -26.73 19.98
N LEU A 33 20.33 -27.12 19.45
CA LEU A 33 19.05 -26.79 20.08
C LEU A 33 18.97 -27.64 21.34
N ASP A 34 19.26 -27.01 22.48
CA ASP A 34 19.02 -27.57 23.79
C ASP A 34 17.51 -27.83 23.91
N ASP A 35 17.11 -29.10 23.95
CA ASP A 35 15.72 -29.57 23.98
C ASP A 35 15.05 -29.36 25.35
N SER A 36 15.51 -28.36 26.10
CA SER A 36 15.12 -28.04 27.46
C SER A 36 14.27 -26.76 27.59
N VAL A 37 13.96 -26.09 26.46
CA VAL A 37 13.16 -24.84 26.45
C VAL A 37 11.68 -25.07 26.08
N LEU A 38 11.28 -26.30 25.73
CA LEU A 38 9.89 -26.60 25.33
C LEU A 38 9.01 -27.21 26.44
N ASP A 39 9.50 -27.29 27.68
CA ASP A 39 8.69 -27.68 28.84
C ASP A 39 8.66 -26.59 29.91
N SER A 40 7.86 -25.56 29.66
CA SER A 40 7.32 -24.69 30.69
C SER A 40 5.94 -24.26 30.24
N GLY A 41 4.94 -25.05 30.62
CA GLY A 41 3.53 -24.71 30.49
C GLY A 41 3.18 -23.51 31.37
N GLU A 42 3.44 -22.31 30.87
CA GLU A 42 2.97 -21.06 31.48
C GLU A 42 1.91 -20.43 30.58
N GLU A 43 0.66 -20.61 31.00
CA GLU A 43 -0.53 -19.94 30.48
C GLU A 43 -0.26 -18.43 30.37
N PRO A 44 -0.61 -17.75 29.25
CA PRO A 44 -0.42 -16.32 29.16
C PRO A 44 -1.32 -15.63 30.19
N PRO A 45 -0.81 -14.68 31.01
CA PRO A 45 -1.65 -13.94 31.94
C PRO A 45 -2.68 -13.12 31.17
N THR A 46 -3.96 -13.44 31.36
CA THR A 46 -5.10 -12.60 30.96
C THR A 46 -5.05 -11.30 31.76
N GLY A 47 -4.40 -10.26 31.24
CA GLY A 47 -4.20 -9.05 32.02
C GLY A 47 -3.46 -7.91 31.32
N TYR A 48 -3.74 -7.63 30.05
CA TYR A 48 -3.39 -6.34 29.47
C TYR A 48 -4.57 -5.37 29.64
N THR A 49 -4.53 -4.64 30.76
CA THR A 49 -5.41 -3.49 31.00
C THR A 49 -5.00 -2.37 30.06
N VAL A 50 -5.91 -1.94 29.19
CA VAL A 50 -5.77 -0.73 28.35
C VAL A 50 -5.85 0.50 29.27
N PRO A 51 -4.82 1.33 29.42
CA PRO A 51 -4.94 2.60 30.10
C PRO A 51 -5.44 3.64 29.10
N GLY A 52 -6.75 3.93 29.10
CA GLY A 52 -7.29 5.02 28.30
C GLY A 52 -8.72 4.83 27.80
N SER A 53 -9.65 4.39 28.63
CA SER A 53 -11.06 4.63 28.37
C SER A 53 -11.81 4.73 29.69
N LEU A 54 -12.15 5.96 30.07
CA LEU A 54 -13.41 6.34 30.71
C LEU A 54 -13.35 7.82 31.09
N ARG A 55 -14.06 8.65 30.33
CA ARG A 55 -14.87 9.72 30.92
C ARG A 55 -16.26 9.67 30.31
N THR A 56 -17.13 8.94 30.98
CA THR A 56 -18.57 9.10 30.91
C THR A 56 -18.89 10.49 31.46
N PRO A 57 -19.54 11.39 30.70
CA PRO A 57 -20.08 12.61 31.27
C PRO A 57 -21.27 12.25 32.16
N THR A 58 -21.07 12.37 33.46
CA THR A 58 -22.14 12.44 34.46
C THR A 58 -22.88 13.76 34.28
N GLY A 59 -24.10 13.70 33.74
CA GLY A 59 -25.00 14.85 33.59
C GLY A 59 -26.44 14.38 33.39
N PRO A 60 -27.43 15.03 34.02
CA PRO A 60 -28.71 14.41 34.31
C PRO A 60 -29.66 14.59 33.14
N ASN A 61 -29.95 13.54 32.37
CA ASN A 61 -31.16 13.45 31.54
C ASN A 61 -31.38 12.01 31.11
N ALA A 62 -31.97 11.21 32.01
CA ALA A 62 -32.72 10.03 31.62
C ALA A 62 -34.09 10.46 31.07
N PRO A 63 -34.68 9.74 30.09
CA PRO A 63 -35.95 10.12 29.50
C PRO A 63 -37.11 9.78 30.45
N GLY A 64 -37.83 10.82 30.88
CA GLY A 64 -39.01 10.72 31.74
C GLY A 64 -40.19 11.46 31.12
N SER A 65 -41.36 10.82 31.21
CA SER A 65 -42.61 11.15 30.54
C SER A 65 -43.31 12.45 30.99
N ALA A 66 -44.03 13.06 30.04
CA ALA A 66 -45.24 13.91 30.14
C ALA A 66 -45.23 15.21 30.98
N GLY A 67 -45.56 16.32 30.30
CA GLY A 67 -46.03 17.55 30.94
C GLY A 67 -46.32 18.68 29.94
N SER A 68 -47.56 18.78 29.45
CA SER A 68 -48.11 19.98 28.80
C SER A 68 -47.93 21.20 29.68
N LEU A 69 -47.47 22.33 29.12
CA LEU A 69 -47.84 23.68 29.58
C LEU A 69 -47.65 24.69 28.44
N THR A 70 -48.74 25.40 28.17
CA THR A 70 -48.95 26.43 27.15
C THR A 70 -48.34 27.79 27.56
N GLY A 71 -47.77 28.53 26.60
CA GLY A 71 -47.34 29.93 26.77
C GLY A 71 -46.65 30.50 25.51
N PRO A 72 -46.81 31.79 25.17
CA PRO A 72 -46.91 32.24 23.77
C PRO A 72 -45.59 32.53 23.06
N THR A 73 -45.56 32.19 21.77
CA THR A 73 -44.50 32.46 20.80
C THR A 73 -44.41 33.96 20.44
N PRO A 74 -43.21 34.58 20.40
CA PRO A 74 -43.04 35.91 19.82
C PRO A 74 -43.12 35.84 18.28
N GLY A 75 -43.99 36.65 17.68
CA GLY A 75 -44.17 36.72 16.23
C GLY A 75 -42.99 37.36 15.51
N HIS A 76 -42.53 36.72 14.43
CA HIS A 76 -41.60 37.27 13.45
C HIS A 76 -42.39 37.78 12.23
N PRO A 77 -42.04 38.94 11.64
CA PRO A 77 -42.79 39.52 10.53
C PRO A 77 -42.60 38.72 9.24
N GLY A 78 -43.69 38.65 8.46
CA GLY A 78 -43.76 37.86 7.23
C GLY A 78 -42.77 38.28 6.17
N HIS A 79 -41.98 37.32 5.70
CA HIS A 79 -41.42 37.32 4.36
C HIS A 79 -42.22 36.31 3.53
N ALA A 80 -42.63 36.75 2.35
CA ALA A 80 -43.40 35.98 1.40
C ALA A 80 -42.68 34.66 1.04
N ASP A 81 -43.48 33.61 0.87
CA ASP A 81 -43.09 32.32 0.32
C ASP A 81 -42.47 32.50 -1.08
N GLU A 82 -41.15 32.70 -1.13
CA GLU A 82 -40.35 32.26 -2.27
C GLU A 82 -39.75 30.92 -1.87
N THR A 83 -40.52 29.86 -2.13
CA THR A 83 -40.03 28.49 -2.09
C THR A 83 -38.93 28.38 -3.16
N PHE A 84 -37.68 28.57 -2.74
CA PHE A 84 -36.52 28.17 -3.53
C PHE A 84 -36.55 26.65 -3.59
N ASP A 85 -37.14 26.13 -4.67
CA ASP A 85 -37.08 24.73 -5.04
C ASP A 85 -35.63 24.44 -5.46
N VAL A 86 -34.80 24.01 -4.51
CA VAL A 86 -33.47 23.50 -4.80
C VAL A 86 -33.69 22.13 -5.45
N PRO A 87 -33.39 21.95 -6.75
CA PRO A 87 -33.54 20.64 -7.37
C PRO A 87 -32.65 19.65 -6.61
N ASP A 88 -33.28 18.66 -5.98
CA ASP A 88 -32.66 17.60 -5.17
C ASP A 88 -31.83 16.60 -6.02
N ASP A 89 -31.55 16.95 -7.27
CA ASP A 89 -30.89 16.12 -8.29
C ASP A 89 -29.41 16.48 -8.47
N LEU A 90 -28.72 16.79 -7.38
CA LEU A 90 -27.25 16.84 -7.33
C LEU A 90 -26.63 15.44 -7.15
N SER A 91 -27.47 14.40 -7.11
CA SER A 91 -27.08 13.00 -6.97
C SER A 91 -26.27 12.46 -8.17
N GLY A 92 -26.33 13.13 -9.32
CA GLY A 92 -25.57 12.78 -10.53
C GLY A 92 -24.15 13.33 -10.63
N LEU A 93 -23.71 14.19 -9.70
CA LEU A 93 -22.38 14.83 -9.76
C LEU A 93 -21.24 14.01 -9.14
N ASN A 94 -21.56 12.92 -8.43
CA ASN A 94 -20.55 12.08 -7.78
C ASN A 94 -20.18 10.81 -8.55
N ASP A 95 -20.75 10.61 -9.75
CA ASP A 95 -20.50 9.38 -10.52
C ASP A 95 -20.44 9.64 -12.02
N THR A 96 -19.64 10.64 -12.40
CA THR A 96 -19.10 10.67 -13.77
C THR A 96 -17.64 10.25 -13.68
N ALA A 97 -17.39 8.95 -13.50
CA ALA A 97 -16.23 8.38 -14.18
C ALA A 97 -16.46 8.67 -15.68
N PRO A 98 -15.69 9.58 -16.31
CA PRO A 98 -15.85 9.78 -17.73
C PRO A 98 -15.56 8.44 -18.39
N ALA A 99 -16.51 7.97 -19.21
CA ALA A 99 -16.29 6.88 -20.14
C ALA A 99 -14.92 7.08 -20.79
N ASP A 100 -14.11 6.01 -20.86
CA ASP A 100 -12.78 6.02 -21.45
C ASP A 100 -12.84 6.55 -22.88
N ASP A 101 -12.71 7.87 -23.02
CA ASP A 101 -12.42 8.51 -24.29
C ASP A 101 -11.01 8.04 -24.67
N PRO A 102 -10.83 7.31 -25.78
CA PRO A 102 -9.53 6.79 -26.20
C PRO A 102 -8.52 7.91 -26.52
N THR A 103 -8.96 9.17 -26.54
CA THR A 103 -8.08 10.35 -26.68
C THR A 103 -7.71 11.02 -25.35
N SER A 104 -8.29 10.59 -24.23
CA SER A 104 -7.89 11.07 -22.91
C SER A 104 -6.47 10.58 -22.57
N PRO A 105 -5.60 11.45 -22.03
CA PRO A 105 -4.25 11.03 -21.65
C PRO A 105 -4.31 9.92 -20.59
N THR A 106 -3.46 8.90 -20.78
CA THR A 106 -3.38 7.74 -19.89
C THR A 106 -3.10 8.20 -18.46
N PRO A 107 -3.88 7.75 -17.47
CA PRO A 107 -3.65 8.14 -16.09
C PRO A 107 -2.32 7.60 -15.60
N ILE A 108 -1.61 8.39 -14.80
CA ILE A 108 -0.30 8.04 -14.24
C ILE A 108 -0.32 8.22 -12.72
N ALA A 109 0.30 7.27 -12.03
CA ALA A 109 0.56 7.33 -10.59
C ALA A 109 2.07 7.41 -10.32
N ILE A 110 2.44 8.17 -9.30
CA ILE A 110 3.80 8.18 -8.74
C ILE A 110 3.73 8.16 -7.22
N VAL A 111 4.32 7.16 -6.59
CA VAL A 111 4.54 7.10 -5.15
C VAL A 111 5.98 7.50 -4.86
N ALA A 112 6.17 8.71 -4.35
CA ALA A 112 7.45 9.23 -3.94
C ALA A 112 7.86 8.70 -2.57
N THR A 113 9.09 8.20 -2.46
CA THR A 113 9.63 7.61 -1.23
C THR A 113 11.00 8.18 -0.91
N PRO A 114 11.41 8.22 0.37
CA PRO A 114 12.73 8.72 0.76
C PRO A 114 13.85 7.67 0.59
N LEU A 115 13.62 6.58 -0.17
CA LEU A 115 14.61 5.52 -0.30
C LEU A 115 15.69 5.94 -1.29
N ALA A 116 16.94 5.60 -1.00
CA ALA A 116 18.05 5.94 -1.90
C ALA A 116 18.13 5.03 -3.15
N SER A 117 17.30 3.99 -3.26
CA SER A 117 17.41 2.99 -4.33
C SER A 117 16.06 2.42 -4.77
N ALA A 118 15.81 2.48 -6.08
CA ALA A 118 14.70 1.84 -6.77
C ALA A 118 14.64 0.33 -6.52
N LYS A 119 15.81 -0.32 -6.53
CA LYS A 119 15.97 -1.75 -6.29
C LYS A 119 15.56 -2.13 -4.86
N ALA A 120 15.94 -1.32 -3.87
CA ALA A 120 15.49 -1.52 -2.50
C ALA A 120 13.97 -1.33 -2.39
N LEU A 121 13.41 -0.30 -3.06
CA LEU A 121 11.97 -0.07 -3.09
C LEU A 121 11.21 -1.25 -3.74
N ALA A 122 11.70 -1.81 -4.85
CA ALA A 122 11.08 -2.99 -5.47
C ALA A 122 11.05 -4.18 -4.51
N GLY A 123 12.16 -4.42 -3.80
CA GLY A 123 12.21 -5.45 -2.76
C GLY A 123 11.20 -5.20 -1.64
N VAL A 124 11.09 -3.97 -1.15
CA VAL A 124 10.12 -3.59 -0.11
C VAL A 124 8.69 -3.87 -0.56
N VAL A 125 8.33 -3.42 -1.77
CA VAL A 125 7.00 -3.61 -2.34
C VAL A 125 6.71 -5.10 -2.55
N ARG A 126 7.69 -5.90 -3.01
CA ARG A 126 7.54 -7.36 -3.14
C ARG A 126 7.24 -8.02 -1.80
N LEU A 127 7.93 -7.63 -0.74
CA LEU A 127 7.69 -8.19 0.60
C LEU A 127 6.33 -7.75 1.16
N ALA A 128 5.90 -6.52 0.90
CA ALA A 128 4.56 -6.06 1.25
C ALA A 128 3.47 -6.87 0.51
N LEU A 129 3.62 -7.08 -0.79
CA LEU A 129 2.75 -7.95 -1.59
C LEU A 129 2.69 -9.38 -1.05
N ALA A 130 3.83 -9.91 -0.62
CA ALA A 130 3.93 -11.25 -0.05
C ALA A 130 3.28 -11.40 1.32
N ALA A 131 3.11 -10.30 2.06
CA ALA A 131 2.54 -10.25 3.41
C ALA A 131 1.04 -9.94 3.38
N GLU A 132 0.55 -9.28 2.34
CA GLU A 132 -0.87 -9.33 1.99
C GLU A 132 -1.21 -10.78 1.64
N ASP A 133 -2.36 -11.27 2.12
CA ASP A 133 -2.93 -12.52 1.58
C ASP A 133 -2.94 -12.40 0.05
N ASP A 134 -2.58 -13.46 -0.66
CA ASP A 134 -2.29 -13.60 -2.11
C ASP A 134 -3.39 -13.12 -3.10
N ARG A 135 -4.36 -12.34 -2.61
CA ARG A 135 -5.54 -11.80 -3.25
C ARG A 135 -5.40 -10.34 -3.68
N THR A 136 -4.38 -9.61 -3.24
CA THR A 136 -4.16 -8.22 -3.68
C THR A 136 -3.36 -8.24 -4.99
N PRO A 137 -3.98 -8.04 -6.16
CA PRO A 137 -3.24 -7.97 -7.41
C PRO A 137 -2.31 -6.78 -7.39
N PHE A 138 -1.10 -6.96 -7.90
CA PHE A 138 -0.21 -5.84 -8.16
C PHE A 138 -0.57 -5.22 -9.52
N PRO A 139 -0.77 -3.90 -9.61
CA PRO A 139 -1.12 -3.24 -10.87
C PRO A 139 -0.09 -3.53 -11.97
N GLU A 140 -0.56 -3.94 -13.15
CA GLU A 140 0.32 -4.25 -14.28
C GLU A 140 1.06 -2.99 -14.78
N GLY A 141 2.31 -3.16 -15.18
CA GLY A 141 3.15 -2.06 -15.67
C GLY A 141 3.65 -1.11 -14.58
N ALA A 142 3.34 -1.34 -13.30
CA ALA A 142 3.91 -0.58 -12.21
C ALA A 142 5.37 -1.02 -11.94
N VAL A 143 6.28 -0.05 -11.93
CA VAL A 143 7.72 -0.26 -11.79
C VAL A 143 8.32 0.71 -10.78
N THR A 144 9.46 0.35 -10.20
CA THR A 144 10.24 1.30 -9.39
C THR A 144 11.39 1.87 -10.19
N ALA A 145 11.70 3.14 -9.93
CA ALA A 145 12.76 3.88 -10.58
C ALA A 145 13.53 4.75 -9.58
N ASN A 146 14.75 5.13 -9.94
CA ASN A 146 15.52 6.10 -9.16
C ASN A 146 15.09 7.50 -9.59
N ALA A 147 14.99 8.40 -8.62
CA ALA A 147 14.90 9.83 -8.83
C ALA A 147 15.92 10.54 -7.93
N GLU A 148 16.28 11.78 -8.26
CA GLU A 148 17.23 12.60 -7.48
C GLU A 148 16.75 12.77 -6.04
N SER A 149 15.44 12.91 -5.82
CA SER A 149 14.84 13.03 -4.49
C SER A 149 14.68 11.70 -3.74
N GLY A 150 15.02 10.57 -4.38
CA GLY A 150 14.84 9.22 -3.83
C GLY A 150 14.17 8.27 -4.82
N ALA A 151 13.76 7.10 -4.36
CA ALA A 151 13.14 6.09 -5.21
C ALA A 151 11.64 6.37 -5.37
N ILE A 152 11.12 6.10 -6.56
CA ILE A 152 9.71 6.22 -6.88
C ILE A 152 9.14 4.87 -7.31
N LEU A 153 7.85 4.67 -7.07
CA LEU A 153 7.05 3.59 -7.66
C LEU A 153 6.02 4.25 -8.58
N THR A 154 6.05 3.93 -9.87
CA THR A 154 5.24 4.59 -10.89
C THR A 154 4.58 3.59 -11.83
N GLY A 155 3.45 3.98 -12.42
CA GLY A 155 2.68 3.14 -13.34
C GLY A 155 1.59 3.94 -14.03
N ASN A 156 1.22 3.51 -15.24
CA ASN A 156 0.05 4.02 -15.95
C ASN A 156 -1.20 3.28 -15.45
N VAL A 157 -1.77 3.74 -14.34
CA VAL A 157 -2.76 2.99 -13.57
C VAL A 157 -3.97 3.84 -13.19
N SER A 158 -5.09 3.18 -12.92
CA SER A 158 -6.30 3.81 -12.39
C SER A 158 -6.08 4.43 -11.00
N GLU A 159 -7.01 5.27 -10.54
CA GLU A 159 -6.94 5.90 -9.21
C GLU A 159 -6.94 4.85 -8.07
N GLU A 160 -7.73 3.78 -8.21
CA GLU A 160 -7.78 2.68 -7.24
C GLU A 160 -6.46 1.91 -7.16
N GLU A 161 -5.87 1.62 -8.31
CA GLU A 161 -4.55 0.96 -8.40
C GLU A 161 -3.44 1.86 -7.85
N ALA A 162 -3.51 3.19 -8.10
CA ALA A 162 -2.58 4.16 -7.51
C ALA A 162 -2.62 4.10 -5.98
N HIS A 163 -3.82 4.05 -5.39
CA HIS A 163 -4.01 3.89 -3.95
C HIS A 163 -3.47 2.54 -3.44
N THR A 164 -3.57 1.48 -4.25
CA THR A 164 -2.99 0.16 -3.95
C THR A 164 -1.46 0.22 -3.91
N LEU A 165 -0.82 0.84 -4.92
CA LEU A 165 0.64 1.05 -4.95
C LEU A 165 1.11 1.83 -3.71
N ALA A 166 0.42 2.91 -3.37
CA ALA A 166 0.73 3.75 -2.21
C ALA A 166 0.61 2.99 -0.88
N ARG A 167 -0.46 2.21 -0.73
CA ARG A 167 -0.68 1.34 0.43
C ARG A 167 0.46 0.33 0.58
N LEU A 168 0.82 -0.38 -0.50
CA LEU A 168 1.86 -1.40 -0.47
C LEU A 168 3.24 -0.82 -0.13
N ALA A 169 3.62 0.28 -0.80
CA ALA A 169 4.88 0.97 -0.51
C ALA A 169 4.93 1.44 0.96
N SER A 170 3.85 2.07 1.43
CA SER A 170 3.74 2.55 2.81
C SER A 170 3.78 1.42 3.85
N LEU A 171 3.11 0.29 3.57
CA LEU A 171 3.12 -0.89 4.44
C LEU A 171 4.54 -1.46 4.57
N GLY A 172 5.26 -1.58 3.46
CA GLY A 172 6.61 -2.10 3.46
C GLY A 172 7.62 -1.18 4.15
N LEU A 173 7.45 0.14 4.04
CA LEU A 173 8.35 1.13 4.65
C LEU A 173 8.07 1.42 6.13
N GLN A 174 6.88 1.06 6.62
CA GLN A 174 6.40 1.15 8.00
C GLN A 174 6.59 2.54 8.63
N ARG A 175 7.81 2.89 9.02
CA ARG A 175 8.17 4.12 9.76
C ARG A 175 8.18 5.36 8.89
N GLN A 176 8.36 5.22 7.58
CA GLN A 176 8.46 6.34 6.65
C GLN A 176 7.10 6.59 5.98
N GLY A 177 6.67 7.84 5.98
CA GLY A 177 5.52 8.24 5.18
C GLY A 177 5.91 8.31 3.70
N VAL A 178 4.95 8.01 2.83
CA VAL A 178 5.09 8.18 1.38
C VAL A 178 4.02 9.14 0.88
N VAL A 179 4.26 9.75 -0.28
CA VAL A 179 3.25 10.56 -0.97
C VAL A 179 2.93 9.93 -2.30
N MET A 180 1.66 9.69 -2.55
CA MET A 180 1.14 9.27 -3.83
C MET A 180 0.64 10.49 -4.59
N PHE A 181 1.04 10.61 -5.84
CA PHE A 181 0.45 11.49 -6.84
C PHE A 181 -0.32 10.64 -7.83
N TRP A 182 -1.48 11.12 -8.24
CA TRP A 182 -2.21 10.53 -9.35
C TRP A 182 -2.75 11.64 -10.24
N ARG A 183 -2.61 11.48 -11.56
CA ARG A 183 -3.07 12.44 -12.55
C ARG A 183 -3.88 11.75 -13.63
N ARG A 184 -4.98 12.39 -14.02
CA ARG A 184 -5.77 12.08 -15.23
C ARG A 184 -6.17 13.37 -15.90
N GLY A 185 -5.66 13.63 -17.11
CA GLY A 185 -5.89 14.90 -17.80
C GLY A 185 -5.37 16.08 -16.98
N ASP A 186 -6.25 17.04 -16.69
CA ASP A 186 -5.92 18.23 -15.90
C ASP A 186 -6.11 18.04 -14.40
N ARG A 187 -6.69 16.91 -13.98
CA ARG A 187 -6.88 16.60 -12.56
C ARG A 187 -5.62 15.94 -12.00
N MET A 188 -5.09 16.51 -10.93
CA MET A 188 -3.98 15.96 -10.15
C MET A 188 -4.34 15.95 -8.67
N ILE A 189 -4.10 14.83 -8.00
CA ILE A 189 -4.28 14.66 -6.56
C ILE A 189 -2.97 14.22 -5.91
N ALA A 190 -2.80 14.56 -4.64
CA ALA A 190 -1.69 14.06 -3.83
C ALA A 190 -2.20 13.57 -2.47
N CYS A 191 -1.89 12.33 -2.10
CA CYS A 191 -2.31 11.73 -0.82
C CYS A 191 -1.11 11.26 -0.01
N ARG A 192 -1.15 11.50 1.29
CA ARG A 192 -0.14 10.99 2.23
C ARG A 192 -0.52 9.61 2.72
N TYR A 193 0.47 8.72 2.80
CA TYR A 193 0.29 7.37 3.28
C TYR A 193 1.27 7.04 4.39
N ARG A 194 0.78 6.38 5.44
CA ARG A 194 1.59 5.85 6.53
C ARG A 194 1.03 4.53 7.04
N TYR A 195 1.89 3.55 7.30
CA TYR A 195 1.50 2.21 7.76
C TYR A 195 0.40 1.58 6.87
N GLY A 196 0.45 1.81 5.56
CA GLY A 196 -0.55 1.32 4.61
C GLY A 196 -1.92 2.03 4.68
N ARG A 197 -2.04 3.13 5.41
CA ARG A 197 -3.27 3.92 5.55
C ARG A 197 -3.15 5.27 4.87
N ASN A 198 -4.22 5.71 4.22
CA ASN A 198 -4.35 7.06 3.68
C ASN A 198 -4.55 8.05 4.87
N GLU A 199 -3.63 9.00 5.01
CA GLU A 199 -3.66 10.07 6.04
C GLU A 199 -4.38 11.33 5.54
N GLY A 200 -4.85 11.33 4.29
CA GLY A 200 -5.60 12.42 3.66
C GLY A 200 -4.84 13.11 2.52
N GLU A 201 -5.58 13.97 1.83
CA GLU A 201 -5.06 14.77 0.71
C GLU A 201 -4.08 15.84 1.20
N THR A 202 -3.14 16.19 0.34
CA THR A 202 -2.19 17.28 0.52
C THR A 202 -2.04 18.06 -0.78
N SER A 203 -1.53 19.29 -0.70
CA SER A 203 -1.36 20.12 -1.89
C SER A 203 -0.29 19.51 -2.82
N PRO A 204 -0.62 19.16 -4.08
CA PRO A 204 0.36 18.64 -5.02
C PRO A 204 1.53 19.62 -5.24
N ALA A 205 1.22 20.91 -5.42
CA ALA A 205 2.21 21.96 -5.63
C ALA A 205 3.23 22.08 -4.47
N LEU A 206 2.76 21.93 -3.22
CA LEU A 206 3.64 21.99 -2.05
C LEU A 206 4.59 20.80 -1.99
N VAL A 207 4.12 19.59 -2.33
CA VAL A 207 4.97 18.39 -2.28
C VAL A 207 5.90 18.31 -3.48
N LEU A 208 5.42 18.64 -4.68
CA LEU A 208 6.25 18.64 -5.90
C LEU A 208 7.43 19.60 -5.79
N GLY A 209 7.26 20.76 -5.14
CA GLY A 209 8.37 21.68 -4.87
C GLY A 209 9.50 21.11 -4.00
N ALA A 210 9.31 19.95 -3.38
CA ALA A 210 10.34 19.23 -2.60
C ALA A 210 10.86 17.96 -3.29
N LEU A 211 10.34 17.61 -4.47
CA LEU A 211 10.73 16.43 -5.24
C LEU A 211 11.62 16.81 -6.42
N ALA A 212 12.24 15.82 -7.05
CA ALA A 212 13.02 16.01 -8.27
C ALA A 212 12.12 16.46 -9.43
N GLY A 213 12.66 17.31 -10.31
CA GLY A 213 11.93 17.81 -11.48
C GLY A 213 11.43 16.70 -12.40
N GLU A 214 12.15 15.59 -12.50
CA GLU A 214 11.75 14.42 -13.30
C GLU A 214 10.43 13.78 -12.84
N VAL A 215 10.07 13.90 -11.56
CA VAL A 215 8.77 13.45 -11.02
C VAL A 215 7.65 14.33 -11.57
N GLU A 216 7.88 15.65 -11.63
CA GLU A 216 6.95 16.59 -12.23
C GLU A 216 6.85 16.37 -13.74
N ASP A 217 7.97 16.17 -14.43
CA ASP A 217 8.00 15.90 -15.88
C ASP A 217 7.22 14.63 -16.24
N LEU A 218 7.37 13.54 -15.48
CA LEU A 218 6.59 12.31 -15.63
C LEU A 218 5.10 12.58 -15.40
N LEU A 219 4.75 13.27 -14.30
CA LEU A 219 3.35 13.61 -14.03
C LEU A 219 2.75 14.49 -15.12
N LEU A 220 3.49 15.45 -15.67
CA LEU A 220 3.04 16.35 -16.73
C LEU A 220 3.02 15.68 -18.11
N GLY A 221 3.61 14.49 -18.25
CA GLY A 221 3.72 13.77 -19.51
C GLY A 221 4.76 14.38 -20.46
N LEU A 222 5.72 15.14 -19.91
CA LEU A 222 6.90 15.61 -20.63
C LEU A 222 7.90 14.48 -20.84
N ASN A 223 7.97 13.56 -19.87
CA ASN A 223 8.63 12.26 -19.97
C ASN A 223 7.60 11.14 -19.83
N THR A 224 7.91 9.98 -20.40
CA THR A 224 7.11 8.75 -20.28
C THR A 224 7.85 7.70 -19.45
N LEU A 225 7.15 6.63 -19.05
CA LEU A 225 7.79 5.51 -18.35
C LEU A 225 8.89 4.84 -19.18
N GLU A 226 8.80 4.91 -20.51
CA GLU A 226 9.78 4.33 -21.43
C GLU A 226 11.10 5.11 -21.45
N ASP A 227 11.07 6.39 -21.03
CA ASP A 227 12.25 7.26 -20.97
C ASP A 227 13.08 7.05 -19.69
N ILE A 228 12.62 6.17 -18.78
CA ILE A 228 13.32 5.88 -17.52
C ILE A 228 14.33 4.75 -17.74
N ASP A 229 15.62 5.07 -17.61
CA ASP A 229 16.74 4.14 -17.91
C ASP A 229 16.70 2.82 -17.12
N GLU A 230 16.53 2.91 -15.79
CA GLU A 230 16.68 1.76 -14.89
C GLU A 230 15.42 1.56 -14.03
N THR A 231 14.57 0.64 -14.49
CA THR A 231 13.32 0.27 -13.80
C THR A 231 13.34 -1.16 -13.28
N TYR A 232 12.65 -1.40 -12.17
CA TYR A 232 12.49 -2.72 -11.59
C TYR A 232 11.01 -3.05 -11.38
N ASP A 233 10.57 -4.22 -11.86
CA ASP A 233 9.21 -4.72 -11.62
C ASP A 233 9.15 -5.50 -10.29
N PRO A 234 8.46 -4.99 -9.25
CA PRO A 234 8.33 -5.66 -7.97
C PRO A 234 7.61 -7.01 -8.04
N SER A 235 6.75 -7.25 -9.04
CA SER A 235 5.98 -8.49 -9.17
C SER A 235 6.83 -9.65 -9.72
N SER A 236 7.86 -9.33 -10.51
CA SER A 236 8.73 -10.30 -11.19
C SER A 236 9.77 -10.98 -10.28
N ILE A 237 10.03 -10.44 -9.09
CA ILE A 237 11.14 -10.87 -8.23
C ILE A 237 10.72 -11.86 -7.14
N SER A 238 11.64 -12.73 -6.72
CA SER A 238 11.39 -13.69 -5.63
C SER A 238 11.47 -13.03 -4.24
N ARG A 239 10.84 -13.63 -3.22
CA ARG A 239 10.95 -13.16 -1.82
C ARG A 239 12.40 -13.11 -1.32
N LEU A 240 13.20 -14.14 -1.66
CA LEU A 240 14.61 -14.21 -1.25
C LEU A 240 15.44 -13.12 -1.93
N GLU A 241 15.18 -12.85 -3.21
CA GLU A 241 15.83 -11.78 -3.95
C GLU A 241 15.47 -10.41 -3.39
N ALA A 242 14.18 -10.17 -3.11
CA ALA A 242 13.72 -8.96 -2.45
C ALA A 242 14.44 -8.70 -1.11
N MET A 243 14.60 -9.73 -0.27
CA MET A 243 15.36 -9.62 0.98
C MET A 243 16.83 -9.23 0.74
N LYS A 244 17.48 -9.82 -0.27
CA LYS A 244 18.87 -9.46 -0.64
C LYS A 244 18.96 -8.01 -1.11
N TRP A 245 18.01 -7.54 -1.90
CA TRP A 245 17.99 -6.17 -2.43
C TRP A 245 17.82 -5.14 -1.31
N ILE A 246 16.92 -5.40 -0.35
CA ILE A 246 16.73 -4.55 0.83
C ILE A 246 17.98 -4.54 1.73
N ALA A 247 18.61 -5.70 1.94
CA ALA A 247 19.82 -5.80 2.76
C ALA A 247 21.00 -5.07 2.12
N GLY A 248 21.18 -5.18 0.80
CA GLY A 248 22.22 -4.48 0.06
C GLY A 248 22.04 -2.95 0.03
N GLY A 249 20.80 -2.46 0.03
CA GLY A 249 20.49 -1.03 0.05
C GLY A 249 20.75 -0.32 1.38
N ARG A 250 20.94 -1.07 2.49
CA ARG A 250 21.21 -0.50 3.82
C ARG A 250 22.66 -0.08 4.06
N HIS A 251 23.57 -0.42 3.14
CA HIS A 251 25.03 -0.26 3.31
C HIS A 251 25.63 0.94 2.59
N LYS A 252 24.84 1.93 2.17
CA LYS A 252 25.32 3.11 1.46
C LYS A 252 24.97 4.40 2.17
#